data_AF-A0A3B0XYW4-F1
#
_entry.id   AF-A0A3B0XYW4-F1
#
_cell.length_a   1.000
_cell.length_b   1.000
_cell.length_c   1.000
_cell.angle_alpha   90.00
_cell.angle_beta   90.00
_cell.angle_gamma   90.00
#
_symmetry.space_group_name_H-M   'P 1'
#
loop_
_entity.id
_entity.type
_entity.pdbx_description
1 polymer ?
#
loop_
_entity_poly.entity_id
_entity_poly.type
_entity_poly.pdbx_seq_one_letter_code
_entity_poly.pdbx_strand_id
1 'polypeptide(L)'
;MSLLYKNRDEAYQAYREAPDRFFERYHERWFNEKDLISPEWEWHESKYHYNLVENTIIEVLRNHFTTITGQTVFDVGSGTGHWVEFYHRYLNATQVSGTDFSKICVQQLTHRYEDVPNIE
;
A
#
# COMPACT_ATOMS: atom_id res chain seq x y z
N MET A 1 -2.80 -3.46 18.62
CA MET A 1 -4.07 -2.76 18.94
C MET A 1 -3.95 -1.38 18.31
N SER A 2 -4.91 -0.91 17.50
CA SER A 2 -4.68 0.38 16.81
C SER A 2 -4.54 1.52 17.82
N LEU A 3 -3.56 2.42 17.64
CA LEU A 3 -3.40 3.60 18.50
C LEU A 3 -4.52 4.64 18.31
N LEU A 4 -5.49 4.39 17.42
CA LEU A 4 -6.64 5.26 17.14
C LEU A 4 -7.95 4.81 17.80
N TYR A 5 -8.14 3.51 18.01
CA TYR A 5 -9.37 2.93 18.56
C TYR A 5 -9.03 1.98 19.72
N LYS A 6 -9.81 2.06 20.80
CA LYS A 6 -9.56 1.33 22.06
C LYS A 6 -9.71 -0.17 21.88
N ASN A 7 -10.61 -0.59 21.00
CA ASN A 7 -10.87 -1.99 20.71
C ASN A 7 -11.39 -2.20 19.28
N ARG A 8 -11.56 -3.46 18.90
CA ARG A 8 -11.99 -3.88 17.57
C ARG A 8 -13.40 -3.41 17.24
N ASP A 9 -14.32 -3.42 18.21
CA ASP A 9 -15.72 -3.07 17.98
C ASP A 9 -15.88 -1.57 17.70
N GLU A 10 -15.12 -0.73 18.42
CA GLU A 10 -15.02 0.71 18.15
C GLU A 10 -14.44 0.98 16.76
N ALA A 11 -13.38 0.26 16.37
CA ALA A 11 -12.80 0.40 15.03
C ALA A 11 -13.81 0.01 13.93
N TYR A 12 -14.54 -1.10 14.12
CA TYR A 12 -15.57 -1.53 13.17
C TYR A 12 -16.72 -0.52 13.08
N GLN A 13 -17.16 0.03 14.21
CA GLN A 13 -18.22 1.03 14.22
C GLN A 13 -17.78 2.29 13.45
N ALA A 14 -16.58 2.80 13.72
CA ALA A 14 -16.02 3.95 13.02
C ALA A 14 -15.90 3.70 11.51
N TYR A 15 -15.45 2.51 11.10
CA TYR A 15 -15.41 2.12 9.69
C TYR A 15 -16.80 2.07 9.04
N ARG A 16 -17.81 1.56 9.74
CA ARG A 16 -19.19 1.49 9.20
C ARG A 16 -19.84 2.86 9.05
N GLU A 17 -19.55 3.80 9.95
CA GLU A 17 -20.12 5.14 9.92
C GLU A 17 -19.48 6.02 8.85
N ALA A 18 -18.15 5.97 8.72
CA ALA A 18 -17.40 6.80 7.78
C ALA A 18 -16.14 6.07 7.30
N PRO A 19 -16.25 5.16 6.32
CA PRO A 19 -15.14 4.31 5.89
C PRO A 19 -13.98 5.11 5.28
N ASP A 20 -14.28 6.19 4.56
CA ASP A 20 -13.29 7.11 4.01
C ASP A 20 -12.46 7.77 5.13
N ARG A 21 -13.14 8.35 6.13
CA ARG A 21 -12.49 9.00 7.28
C ARG A 21 -11.76 8.02 8.17
N PHE A 22 -12.24 6.78 8.28
CA PHE A 22 -11.61 5.75 9.09
C PHE A 22 -10.16 5.54 8.67
N PHE A 23 -9.92 5.38 7.37
CA PHE A 23 -8.57 5.17 6.84
C PHE A 23 -7.78 6.46 6.66
N GLU A 24 -8.42 7.58 6.27
CA GLU A 24 -7.74 8.88 6.15
C GLU A 24 -6.99 9.22 7.46
N ARG A 25 -7.61 8.94 8.62
CA ARG A 25 -6.99 9.14 9.95
C ARG A 25 -5.71 8.34 10.18
N TYR A 26 -5.61 7.15 9.61
CA TYR A 26 -4.36 6.38 9.70
C TYR A 26 -3.26 7.06 8.89
N HIS A 27 -3.58 7.56 7.69
CA HIS A 27 -2.62 8.23 6.82
C HIS A 27 -2.25 9.65 7.30
N GLU A 28 -3.17 10.36 7.96
CA GLU A 28 -2.89 11.63 8.67
C GLU A 28 -1.84 11.44 9.77
N ARG A 29 -1.91 10.31 10.48
CA ARG A 29 -1.06 10.02 11.63
C ARG A 29 0.23 9.30 11.25
N TRP A 30 0.17 8.43 10.25
CA TRP A 30 1.26 7.58 9.78
C TRP A 30 1.25 7.51 8.26
N PHE A 31 2.17 8.24 7.65
CA PHE A 31 2.43 8.14 6.21
C PHE A 31 3.76 7.43 5.94
N ASN A 32 3.92 6.22 6.48
CA ASN A 32 5.05 5.35 6.17
C ASN A 32 4.66 3.88 6.31
N GLU A 33 5.33 3.03 5.53
CA GLU A 33 5.03 1.60 5.42
C GLU A 33 5.13 0.86 6.76
N LYS A 34 6.14 1.20 7.58
CA LYS A 34 6.41 0.54 8.86
C LYS A 34 5.23 0.70 9.82
N ASP A 35 4.82 1.95 10.03
CA ASP A 35 3.80 2.28 11.02
C ASP A 35 2.40 1.86 10.61
N LEU A 36 2.15 1.70 9.30
CA LEU A 36 0.89 1.16 8.78
C LEU A 36 0.75 -0.35 8.99
N ILE A 37 1.85 -1.11 9.04
CA ILE A 37 1.82 -2.51 9.47
C ILE A 37 1.71 -2.58 10.99
N SER A 38 2.69 -1.98 11.67
CA SER A 38 2.78 -2.01 13.12
C SER A 38 3.68 -0.88 13.61
N PRO A 39 3.16 0.09 14.37
CA PRO A 39 3.97 1.18 14.90
C PRO A 39 5.01 0.69 15.93
N GLU A 40 4.80 -0.48 16.52
CA GLU A 40 5.70 -1.08 17.53
C GLU A 40 6.88 -1.84 16.91
N TRP A 41 6.82 -2.13 15.61
CA TRP A 41 7.88 -2.88 14.94
C TRP A 41 9.07 -1.99 14.59
N GLU A 42 10.24 -2.60 14.67
CA GLU A 42 11.47 -2.07 14.12
C GLU A 42 11.45 -2.14 12.58
N TRP A 43 12.28 -1.32 11.95
CA TRP A 43 12.33 -1.23 10.49
C TRP A 43 12.66 -2.57 9.81
N HIS A 44 13.55 -3.36 10.40
CA HIS A 44 13.96 -4.65 9.84
C HIS A 44 12.85 -5.70 9.91
N GLU A 45 11.99 -5.67 10.94
CA GLU A 45 10.84 -6.56 11.07
C GLU A 45 9.79 -6.25 9.99
N SER A 46 9.54 -4.97 9.75
CA SER A 46 8.61 -4.53 8.70
C SER A 46 9.15 -4.89 7.31
N LYS A 47 10.46 -4.74 7.07
CA LYS A 47 11.07 -5.18 5.80
C LYS A 47 11.04 -6.70 5.62
N TYR A 48 11.27 -7.46 6.69
CA TYR A 48 11.13 -8.92 6.65
C TYR A 48 9.69 -9.33 6.31
N HIS A 49 8.68 -8.69 6.91
CA HIS A 49 7.29 -8.93 6.59
C HIS A 49 6.96 -8.66 5.12
N TYR A 50 7.31 -7.48 4.60
CA TYR A 50 7.09 -7.19 3.18
C TYR A 50 7.78 -8.20 2.28
N ASN A 51 9.02 -8.59 2.58
CA ASN A 51 9.73 -9.58 1.79
C ASN A 51 9.00 -10.93 1.74
N LEU A 52 8.40 -11.39 2.85
CA LEU A 52 7.59 -12.61 2.85
C LEU A 52 6.35 -12.48 1.95
N VAL A 53 5.66 -11.35 2.01
CA VAL A 53 4.46 -11.09 1.19
C VAL A 53 4.82 -10.96 -0.29
N GLU A 54 5.86 -10.18 -0.63
CA GLU A 54 6.39 -10.01 -1.98
C GLU A 54 6.74 -11.37 -2.61
N ASN A 55 7.48 -12.23 -1.89
CA ASN A 55 7.83 -13.57 -2.38
C ASN A 55 6.60 -14.45 -2.60
N THR A 56 5.60 -14.35 -1.73
CA THR A 56 4.34 -15.09 -1.89
C THR A 56 3.60 -14.64 -3.15
N ILE A 57 3.56 -13.33 -3.42
CA ILE A 57 2.97 -12.78 -4.65
C ILE A 57 3.71 -13.30 -5.88
N ILE A 58 5.05 -13.26 -5.87
CA ILE A 58 5.89 -13.78 -6.97
C ILE A 58 5.60 -15.27 -7.22
N GLU A 59 5.51 -16.07 -6.15
CA GLU A 59 5.23 -17.49 -6.27
C GLU A 59 3.85 -17.76 -6.89
N VAL A 60 2.82 -17.04 -6.43
CA VAL A 60 1.46 -17.14 -6.98
C VAL A 60 1.44 -16.76 -8.46
N LEU A 61 2.05 -15.63 -8.83
CA LEU A 61 2.12 -15.18 -10.23
C LEU A 61 2.85 -16.19 -11.13
N ARG A 62 3.93 -16.79 -10.62
CA ARG A 62 4.69 -17.82 -11.32
C ARG A 62 3.87 -19.08 -11.57
N ASN A 63 3.06 -19.50 -10.60
CA ASN A 63 2.29 -20.74 -10.67
C ASN A 63 0.98 -20.60 -11.47
N HIS A 64 0.47 -19.37 -11.64
CA HIS A 64 -0.84 -19.12 -12.24
C HIS A 64 -0.82 -18.28 -13.55
N PHE A 65 0.36 -18.12 -14.19
CA PHE A 65 0.56 -17.59 -15.53
C PHE A 65 0.14 -16.13 -15.79
N THR A 66 0.73 -15.17 -15.08
CA THR A 66 0.85 -13.80 -15.61
C THR A 66 2.22 -13.24 -15.24
N THR A 67 3.10 -13.17 -16.23
CA THR A 67 4.33 -12.40 -16.10
C THR A 67 3.95 -10.92 -16.08
N ILE A 68 4.21 -10.23 -14.97
CA ILE A 68 3.95 -8.79 -14.82
C ILE A 68 4.95 -7.96 -15.65
N THR A 69 6.12 -8.51 -15.95
CA THR A 69 7.12 -7.84 -16.81
C THR A 69 6.51 -7.45 -18.16
N GLY A 70 6.62 -6.17 -18.49
CA GLY A 70 6.08 -5.62 -19.73
C GLY A 70 4.57 -5.38 -19.72
N GLN A 71 3.88 -5.58 -18.58
CA GLN A 71 2.44 -5.38 -18.46
C GLN A 71 2.10 -4.03 -17.84
N THR A 72 0.84 -3.61 -17.98
CA THR A 72 0.27 -2.49 -17.23
C THR A 72 -0.39 -3.03 -15.96
N VAL A 73 -0.15 -2.39 -14.82
CA VAL A 73 -0.74 -2.75 -13.53
C VAL A 73 -1.63 -1.62 -13.05
N PHE A 74 -2.81 -1.96 -12.55
CA PHE A 74 -3.69 -1.02 -11.84
C PHE A 74 -3.81 -1.48 -10.39
N ASP A 75 -3.25 -0.68 -9.48
CA ASP A 75 -3.21 -0.93 -8.05
C ASP A 75 -4.36 -0.20 -7.34
N VAL A 76 -5.19 -0.95 -6.61
CA VAL A 76 -6.39 -0.43 -5.94
C VAL A 76 -6.18 -0.45 -4.44
N GLY A 77 -6.18 0.73 -3.82
CA GLY A 77 -5.76 0.90 -2.43
C GLY A 77 -4.26 1.06 -2.31
N SER A 78 -3.68 1.93 -3.16
CA SER A 78 -2.23 2.10 -3.27
C SER A 78 -1.53 2.63 -2.01
N GLY A 79 -2.28 3.22 -1.08
CA GLY A 79 -1.79 3.61 0.24
C GLY A 79 -0.57 4.52 0.17
N THR A 80 0.57 4.05 0.68
CA THR A 80 1.86 4.78 0.67
C THR A 80 2.74 4.48 -0.54
N GLY A 81 2.26 3.69 -1.50
CA GLY A 81 2.93 3.41 -2.78
C GLY A 81 3.86 2.19 -2.77
N HIS A 82 3.88 1.40 -1.68
CA HIS A 82 4.75 0.22 -1.59
C HIS A 82 4.57 -0.73 -2.78
N TRP A 83 3.32 -1.08 -3.10
CA TRP A 83 3.00 -2.00 -4.19
C TRP A 83 3.24 -1.38 -5.56
N VAL A 84 3.01 -0.07 -5.71
CA VAL A 84 3.36 0.67 -6.93
C VAL A 84 4.85 0.54 -7.23
N GLU A 85 5.72 0.77 -6.24
CA GLU A 85 7.17 0.57 -6.40
C GLU A 85 7.49 -0.89 -6.68
N PHE A 86 6.81 -1.83 -6.01
CA PHE A 86 7.07 -3.25 -6.19
C PHE A 86 6.81 -3.72 -7.62
N TYR A 87 5.64 -3.37 -8.16
CA TYR A 87 5.27 -3.72 -9.54
C TYR A 87 6.18 -3.03 -10.57
N HIS A 88 6.47 -1.74 -10.38
CA HIS A 88 7.29 -0.98 -11.32
C HIS A 88 8.76 -1.41 -11.27
N ARG A 89 9.40 -1.39 -10.09
CA ARG A 89 10.85 -1.57 -9.95
C ARG A 89 11.29 -3.03 -9.90
N TYR A 90 10.53 -3.90 -9.24
CA TYR A 90 10.96 -5.29 -9.04
C TYR A 90 10.35 -6.25 -10.07
N LEU A 91 9.10 -6.01 -10.49
CA LEU A 91 8.44 -6.85 -11.49
C LEU A 91 8.51 -6.30 -12.92
N ASN A 92 9.07 -5.09 -13.10
CA ASN A 92 9.26 -4.42 -14.39
C ASN A 92 7.95 -4.27 -15.19
N ALA A 93 6.88 -3.88 -14.51
CA ALA A 93 5.67 -3.42 -15.18
C ALA A 93 6.02 -2.21 -16.07
N THR A 94 5.44 -2.16 -17.27
CA THR A 94 5.64 -1.04 -18.20
C THR A 94 4.97 0.23 -17.72
N GLN A 95 3.80 0.10 -17.09
CA GLN A 95 3.05 1.20 -16.51
C GLN A 95 2.37 0.72 -15.24
N VAL A 96 2.34 1.56 -14.21
CA VAL A 96 1.62 1.29 -12.97
C VAL A 96 0.74 2.49 -12.64
N SER A 97 -0.57 2.29 -12.63
CA SER A 97 -1.52 3.30 -12.18
C SER A 97 -2.03 2.94 -10.79
N GLY A 98 -2.10 3.91 -9.88
CA GLY A 98 -2.59 3.72 -8.51
C GLY A 98 -3.87 4.50 -8.25
N THR A 99 -4.75 3.93 -7.42
CA THR A 99 -5.87 4.68 -6.86
C THR A 99 -6.00 4.42 -5.37
N ASP A 100 -6.40 5.44 -4.63
CA ASP A 100 -6.76 5.31 -3.22
C ASP A 100 -7.97 6.18 -2.91
N PHE A 101 -8.80 5.76 -1.94
CA PHE A 101 -9.91 6.59 -1.48
C PHE A 101 -9.39 7.74 -0.58
N SER A 102 -8.21 7.57 0.03
CA SER A 102 -7.56 8.53 0.91
C SER A 102 -6.97 9.68 0.11
N LYS A 103 -7.41 10.90 0.40
CA LYS A 103 -6.94 12.09 -0.33
C LYS A 103 -5.47 12.37 -0.05
N ILE A 104 -5.03 12.14 1.18
CA ILE A 104 -3.62 12.26 1.56
C ILE A 104 -2.77 11.28 0.77
N CYS A 105 -3.21 10.03 0.61
CA CYS A 105 -2.51 9.04 -0.21
C CYS A 105 -2.35 9.52 -1.65
N VAL A 106 -3.45 9.92 -2.29
CA VAL A 106 -3.41 10.42 -3.67
C VAL A 106 -2.46 11.60 -3.79
N GLN A 107 -2.59 12.62 -2.94
CA GLN A 107 -1.73 13.81 -3.00
C GLN A 107 -0.25 13.49 -2.81
N GLN A 108 0.09 12.65 -1.84
CA GLN A 108 1.46 12.26 -1.54
C GLN A 108 2.06 11.39 -2.66
N LEU A 109 1.27 10.46 -3.22
CA LEU A 109 1.74 9.61 -4.32
C LEU A 109 1.91 10.40 -5.62
N THR A 110 0.97 11.29 -5.95
CA THR A 110 1.10 12.19 -7.10
C THR A 110 2.38 13.01 -7.00
N HIS A 111 2.68 13.58 -5.82
CA HIS A 111 3.93 14.31 -5.64
C HIS A 111 5.17 13.41 -5.67
N ARG A 112 5.12 12.22 -5.02
CA ARG A 112 6.24 11.27 -4.97
C ARG A 112 6.66 10.77 -6.35
N TYR A 113 5.70 10.60 -7.26
CA TYR A 113 5.92 10.02 -8.58
C TYR A 113 5.80 11.01 -9.73
N GLU A 114 5.74 12.33 -9.46
CA GLU A 114 5.54 13.36 -10.49
C GLU A 114 6.58 13.30 -11.62
N ASP A 115 7.82 12.92 -11.29
CA ASP A 115 8.94 12.80 -12.23
C ASP A 115 9.28 11.34 -12.59
N VAL A 116 8.50 10.35 -12.14
CA VAL A 116 8.75 8.94 -12.44
C VAL A 116 7.92 8.53 -13.65
N PRO A 117 8.56 8.29 -14.82
CA PRO A 117 7.83 7.96 -16.02
C PRO A 117 7.08 6.63 -15.84
N ASN A 118 5.89 6.56 -16.44
CA ASN A 118 5.01 5.39 -16.43
C ASN A 118 4.45 5.00 -15.05
N ILE A 119 4.42 5.93 -14.10
CA ILE A 119 3.63 5.80 -12.87
C ILE A 119 2.59 6.92 -12.85
N GLU A 120 1.32 6.58 -12.62
CA GLU A 120 0.18 7.53 -12.62
C GLU A 120 -0.74 7.38 -11.40
#